data_AF-A0A3B9EI34-F1
#
_entry.id   AF-A0A3B9EI34-F1
#
_cell.length_a   1.000
_cell.length_b   1.000
_cell.length_c   1.000
_cell.angle_alpha   90.00
_cell.angle_beta   90.00
_cell.angle_gamma   90.00
#
_symmetry.space_group_name_H-M   'P 1'
#
loop_
_entity.id
_entity.type
_entity.pdbx_description
1 polymer ?
#
loop_
_entity_poly.entity_id
_entity_poly.type
_entity_poly.pdbx_seq_one_letter_code
_entity_poly.pdbx_strand_id
1 'polypeptide(L)'
;MSSIERGRGFGSVLVRLLGIVIALIGLTLTIGGGQLIMLGGSAYYLIVGLLMIVSGGLLALLRPLGAWLYIAIFIATVVWALWEVGLNGWALVPRVVAPLVLLIAVVLSLPALKRDGGGGKLVWGGLAAIAVFCLVSGVVVAQANKARVMSPVPSAGNGGVGDPAVLKVGADWPAWGGSDSAQRYSPLSQINKDNVKG
;
A
#
# COMPACT_ATOMS: atom_id res chain seq x y z
N MET A 1 -39.28 32.80 17.93
CA MET A 1 -38.05 32.10 18.36
C MET A 1 -37.71 31.06 17.31
N SER A 2 -36.58 31.25 16.65
CA SER A 2 -36.12 30.59 15.43
C SER A 2 -36.03 29.08 15.58
N SER A 3 -36.77 28.36 14.73
CA SER A 3 -36.48 26.98 14.34
C SER A 3 -35.04 26.95 13.84
N ILE A 4 -34.13 26.38 14.63
CA ILE A 4 -32.80 26.01 14.12
C ILE A 4 -33.05 24.87 13.16
N GLU A 5 -33.13 25.22 11.87
CA GLU A 5 -32.95 24.27 10.78
C GLU A 5 -31.65 23.54 11.07
N ARG A 6 -31.76 22.28 11.49
CA ARG A 6 -30.63 21.38 11.67
C ARG A 6 -30.12 21.03 10.27
N GLY A 7 -29.40 21.99 9.68
CA GLY A 7 -28.82 21.88 8.36
C GLY A 7 -28.10 20.55 8.23
N ARG A 8 -28.29 19.89 7.08
CA ARG A 8 -27.60 18.64 6.71
C ARG A 8 -26.13 18.76 7.10
N GLY A 9 -25.77 18.14 8.23
CA GLY A 9 -24.54 18.49 8.96
C GLY A 9 -23.29 18.23 8.14
N PHE A 10 -22.25 19.05 8.36
CA PHE A 10 -20.93 18.96 7.72
C PHE A 10 -20.40 17.52 7.58
N GLY A 11 -20.58 16.68 8.61
CA GLY A 11 -20.20 15.27 8.58
C GLY A 11 -20.88 14.47 7.46
N SER A 12 -22.16 14.72 7.19
CA SER A 12 -22.89 14.05 6.11
C SER A 12 -22.39 14.42 4.71
N VAL A 13 -21.89 15.64 4.53
CA VAL A 13 -21.25 16.09 3.28
C VAL A 13 -19.91 15.38 3.10
N LEU A 14 -19.10 15.29 4.16
CA LEU A 14 -17.83 14.56 4.12
C LEU A 14 -18.00 13.08 3.77
N VAL A 15 -18.99 12.39 4.38
CA VAL A 15 -19.27 10.98 4.04
C VAL A 15 -19.70 10.83 2.58
N ARG A 16 -20.47 11.78 2.05
CA ARG A 16 -20.86 11.78 0.63
C ARG A 16 -19.66 11.93 -0.30
N LEU A 17 -18.80 12.90 -0.01
CA LEU A 17 -17.57 13.12 -0.77
C LEU A 17 -16.67 11.87 -0.72
N LEU A 18 -16.51 11.27 0.46
CA LEU A 18 -15.77 10.02 0.61
C LEU A 18 -16.37 8.90 -0.25
N GLY A 19 -17.69 8.72 -0.23
CA GLY A 19 -18.38 7.73 -1.06
C GLY A 19 -18.15 7.96 -2.56
N ILE A 20 -18.20 9.21 -3.02
CA ILE A 20 -17.90 9.58 -4.41
C ILE A 20 -16.45 9.23 -4.76
N VAL A 21 -15.49 9.59 -3.91
CA VAL A 21 -14.06 9.28 -4.13
C VAL A 21 -13.85 7.76 -4.23
N ILE A 22 -14.44 6.98 -3.32
CA ILE A 22 -14.35 5.51 -3.35
C ILE A 22 -14.96 4.96 -4.64
N ALA A 23 -16.10 5.48 -5.08
CA ALA A 23 -16.74 5.03 -6.32
C ALA A 23 -15.90 5.37 -7.57
N LEU A 24 -15.26 6.54 -7.61
CA LEU A 24 -14.35 6.93 -8.69
C LEU A 24 -13.12 6.03 -8.75
N ILE A 25 -12.52 5.71 -7.61
CA ILE A 25 -11.41 4.74 -7.55
C ILE A 25 -11.87 3.37 -8.04
N GLY A 26 -13.06 2.92 -7.61
CA GLY A 26 -13.66 1.67 -8.08
C GLY A 26 -13.90 1.66 -9.60
N LEU A 27 -14.32 2.79 -10.17
CA LEU A 27 -14.48 2.94 -11.62
C LEU A 27 -13.14 2.80 -12.36
N THR A 28 -12.09 3.47 -11.90
CA THR A 28 -10.74 3.32 -12.48
C THR A 28 -10.26 1.87 -12.41
N LEU A 29 -10.47 1.19 -11.27
CA LEU A 29 -10.12 -0.23 -11.10
C LEU A 29 -10.96 -1.17 -11.98
N THR A 30 -12.22 -0.82 -12.24
CA THR A 30 -13.09 -1.62 -13.11
C THR A 30 -12.59 -1.54 -14.56
N ILE A 31 -12.25 -0.34 -15.03
CA ILE A 31 -11.72 -0.12 -16.39
C ILE A 31 -10.36 -0.81 -16.55
N GLY A 32 -9.42 -0.54 -15.63
CA GLY A 32 -8.09 -1.15 -15.67
C GLY A 32 -8.13 -2.66 -15.45
N GLY A 33 -9.01 -3.16 -14.58
CA GLY A 33 -9.24 -4.58 -14.34
C GLY A 33 -9.79 -5.31 -15.57
N GLY A 34 -10.69 -4.68 -16.32
CA GLY A 34 -11.17 -5.21 -17.60
C GLY A 34 -10.03 -5.38 -18.62
N GLN A 35 -9.13 -4.38 -18.73
CA GLN A 35 -7.94 -4.47 -19.58
C GLN A 35 -6.97 -5.56 -19.09
N LEU A 36 -6.76 -5.67 -17.77
CA LEU A 36 -5.90 -6.68 -17.16
C LEU A 36 -6.36 -8.10 -17.49
N ILE A 37 -7.66 -8.37 -17.47
CA ILE A 37 -8.20 -9.70 -17.82
C ILE A 37 -7.84 -10.06 -19.27
N MET A 38 -7.93 -9.11 -20.20
CA MET A 38 -7.55 -9.33 -21.61
C MET A 38 -6.06 -9.67 -21.77
N LEU A 39 -5.23 -9.18 -20.85
CA LEU A 39 -3.78 -9.43 -20.82
C LEU A 39 -3.40 -10.68 -20.01
N GLY A 40 -4.37 -11.48 -19.55
CA GLY A 40 -4.13 -12.67 -18.72
C GLY A 40 -3.82 -12.36 -17.25
N GLY A 41 -4.10 -11.13 -16.80
CA GLY A 41 -3.94 -10.70 -15.42
C GLY A 41 -5.09 -11.15 -14.50
N SER A 42 -5.02 -10.71 -13.24
CA SER A 42 -5.99 -11.11 -12.21
C SER A 42 -7.36 -10.44 -12.39
N ALA A 43 -8.42 -11.25 -12.47
CA ALA A 43 -9.81 -10.78 -12.47
C ALA A 43 -10.24 -10.09 -11.16
N TYR A 44 -9.42 -10.21 -10.10
CA TYR A 44 -9.69 -9.64 -8.79
C TYR A 44 -9.92 -8.12 -8.84
N TYR A 45 -9.15 -7.39 -9.64
CA TYR A 45 -9.24 -5.93 -9.75
C TYR A 45 -10.59 -5.48 -10.32
N LEU A 46 -11.15 -6.22 -11.29
CA LEU A 46 -12.47 -5.93 -11.85
C LEU A 46 -13.56 -6.12 -10.79
N ILE A 47 -13.52 -7.25 -10.08
CA ILE A 47 -14.51 -7.59 -9.04
C ILE A 47 -14.46 -6.54 -7.92
N VAL A 48 -13.27 -6.20 -7.42
CA VAL A 48 -13.11 -5.18 -6.38
C VAL A 48 -13.55 -3.80 -6.88
N GLY A 49 -13.25 -3.44 -8.12
CA GLY A 49 -13.68 -2.18 -8.71
C GLY A 49 -15.21 -2.01 -8.66
N LEU A 50 -15.95 -3.05 -9.08
CA LEU A 50 -17.40 -3.06 -9.02
C LEU A 50 -17.94 -2.99 -7.59
N LEU A 51 -17.37 -3.75 -6.66
CA LEU A 51 -17.77 -3.72 -5.25
C LEU A 51 -17.47 -2.36 -4.60
N MET A 52 -16.37 -1.70 -4.96
CA MET A 52 -16.04 -0.35 -4.50
C MET A 52 -17.04 0.69 -5.04
N ILE A 53 -17.50 0.57 -6.29
CA ILE A 53 -18.58 1.44 -6.82
C ILE A 53 -19.86 1.29 -5.98
N VAL A 54 -20.26 0.05 -5.68
CA VAL A 54 -21.45 -0.23 -4.85
C VAL A 54 -21.27 0.33 -3.43
N SER A 55 -20.11 0.07 -2.81
CA SER A 55 -19.79 0.59 -1.47
C SER A 55 -19.79 2.11 -1.42
N GLY A 56 -19.14 2.77 -2.38
CA GLY A 56 -19.10 4.23 -2.51
C GLY A 56 -20.47 4.84 -2.73
N GLY A 57 -21.30 4.23 -3.58
CA GLY A 57 -22.69 4.63 -3.77
C GLY A 57 -23.53 4.52 -2.49
N LEU A 58 -23.38 3.42 -1.74
CA LEU A 58 -24.06 3.25 -0.45
C LEU A 58 -23.61 4.29 0.59
N LEU A 59 -22.32 4.63 0.64
CA LEU A 59 -21.80 5.69 1.50
C LEU A 59 -22.31 7.08 1.09
N ALA A 60 -22.39 7.36 -0.21
CA ALA A 60 -23.00 8.59 -0.73
C ALA A 60 -24.50 8.71 -0.39
N LEU A 61 -25.18 7.58 -0.26
CA LEU A 61 -26.55 7.50 0.23
C LEU A 61 -26.66 7.48 1.77
N LEU A 62 -25.55 7.66 2.49
CA LEU A 62 -25.45 7.62 3.96
C LEU A 62 -25.97 6.29 4.55
N ARG A 63 -25.78 5.18 3.83
CA ARG A 63 -26.20 3.84 4.29
C ARG A 63 -25.01 3.14 4.97
N PRO A 64 -25.15 2.65 6.22
CA PRO A 64 -24.05 2.00 6.95
C PRO A 64 -23.56 0.72 6.27
N LEU A 65 -24.40 0.07 5.45
CA LEU A 65 -24.01 -1.07 4.63
C LEU A 65 -22.82 -0.77 3.71
N GLY A 66 -22.66 0.47 3.24
CA GLY A 66 -21.52 0.85 2.40
C GLY A 66 -20.19 0.72 3.13
N ALA A 67 -20.14 1.10 4.42
CA ALA A 67 -18.95 0.97 5.26
C ALA A 67 -18.62 -0.50 5.54
N TRP A 68 -19.63 -1.32 5.85
CA TRP A 68 -19.45 -2.76 6.07
C TRP A 68 -18.98 -3.50 4.81
N LEU A 69 -19.53 -3.14 3.65
CA LEU A 69 -19.07 -3.69 2.38
C LEU A 69 -17.61 -3.31 2.11
N TYR A 70 -17.22 -2.06 2.40
CA TYR A 70 -15.82 -1.63 2.27
C TYR A 70 -14.87 -2.44 3.16
N ILE A 71 -15.26 -2.67 4.43
CA ILE A 71 -14.49 -3.50 5.37
C ILE A 71 -14.33 -4.92 4.82
N ALA A 72 -15.40 -5.51 4.28
CA ALA A 72 -15.34 -6.84 3.67
C ALA A 72 -14.42 -6.88 2.44
N ILE A 73 -14.48 -5.86 1.58
CA ILE A 73 -13.58 -5.70 0.43
C ILE A 73 -12.13 -5.68 0.92
N PHE A 74 -11.80 -4.86 1.92
CA PHE A 74 -10.44 -4.76 2.46
C PHE A 74 -9.92 -6.10 2.98
N ILE A 75 -10.72 -6.83 3.76
CA ILE A 75 -10.33 -8.15 4.28
C ILE A 75 -10.07 -9.11 3.12
N ALA A 76 -10.95 -9.15 2.12
CA ALA A 76 -10.75 -9.96 0.93
C ALA A 76 -9.48 -9.55 0.16
N THR A 77 -9.15 -8.25 0.12
CA THR A 77 -7.92 -7.74 -0.53
C THR A 77 -6.67 -8.19 0.19
N VAL A 78 -6.68 -8.19 1.53
CA VAL A 78 -5.55 -8.69 2.32
C VAL A 78 -5.36 -10.19 2.08
N VAL A 79 -6.44 -10.98 2.12
CA VAL A 79 -6.37 -12.44 1.87
C VAL A 79 -5.87 -12.73 0.46
N TRP A 80 -6.41 -12.04 -0.54
CA TRP A 80 -5.98 -12.19 -1.93
C TRP A 80 -4.51 -11.78 -2.12
N ALA A 81 -4.08 -10.65 -1.55
CA ALA A 81 -2.70 -10.19 -1.68
C ALA A 81 -1.72 -11.18 -1.04
N LEU A 82 -2.04 -11.74 0.12
CA LEU A 82 -1.23 -12.76 0.77
C LEU A 82 -1.18 -14.06 -0.04
N TRP A 83 -2.27 -14.43 -0.72
CA TRP A 83 -2.29 -15.59 -1.60
C TRP A 83 -1.42 -15.39 -2.85
N GLU A 84 -1.46 -14.20 -3.45
CA GLU A 84 -0.77 -13.89 -4.70
C GLU A 84 0.75 -13.71 -4.51
N VAL A 85 1.17 -12.99 -3.47
CA VAL A 85 2.57 -12.56 -3.30
C VAL A 85 3.20 -13.02 -1.98
N GLY A 86 2.46 -13.76 -1.15
CA GLY A 86 2.95 -14.23 0.13
C GLY A 86 3.34 -13.09 1.06
N LEU A 87 4.45 -13.26 1.79
CA LEU A 87 5.00 -12.26 2.69
C LEU A 87 6.04 -11.34 2.01
N ASN A 88 6.03 -11.21 0.68
CA ASN A 88 6.90 -10.24 0.01
C ASN A 88 6.45 -8.81 0.35
N GLY A 89 7.23 -8.13 1.20
CA GLY A 89 6.85 -6.81 1.73
C GLY A 89 6.64 -5.76 0.64
N TRP A 90 7.51 -5.75 -0.37
CA TRP A 90 7.43 -4.80 -1.47
C TRP A 90 6.20 -5.00 -2.35
N ALA A 91 5.81 -6.25 -2.56
CA ALA A 91 4.62 -6.57 -3.35
C ALA A 91 3.32 -6.32 -2.54
N LEU A 92 3.34 -6.44 -1.22
CA LEU A 92 2.19 -6.19 -0.35
C LEU A 92 1.86 -4.70 -0.22
N VAL A 93 2.88 -3.82 -0.15
CA VAL A 93 2.70 -2.36 0.03
C VAL A 93 1.69 -1.75 -0.96
N PRO A 94 1.85 -1.87 -2.29
CA PRO A 94 0.93 -1.25 -3.24
C PRO A 94 -0.48 -1.87 -3.23
N ARG A 95 -0.64 -3.10 -2.70
CA ARG A 95 -1.92 -3.80 -2.64
C ARG A 95 -2.73 -3.47 -1.39
N VAL A 96 -2.08 -3.23 -0.25
CA VAL A 96 -2.74 -3.11 1.05
C VAL A 96 -2.80 -1.67 1.56
N VAL A 97 -1.77 -0.85 1.32
CA VAL A 97 -1.67 0.48 1.95
C VAL A 97 -2.75 1.45 1.45
N ALA A 98 -2.99 1.54 0.15
CA ALA A 98 -4.03 2.43 -0.37
C ALA A 98 -5.45 2.05 0.10
N PRO A 99 -5.87 0.77 0.05
CA PRO A 99 -7.13 0.34 0.65
C PRO A 99 -7.20 0.57 2.17
N LEU A 100 -6.08 0.45 2.90
CA LEU A 100 -6.04 0.71 4.34
C LEU A 100 -6.29 2.18 4.67
N VAL A 101 -5.72 3.11 3.91
CA VAL A 101 -5.95 4.56 4.12
C VAL A 101 -7.43 4.89 3.93
N LEU A 102 -8.06 4.34 2.88
CA LEU A 102 -9.49 4.47 2.65
C LEU A 102 -10.31 3.81 3.76
N LEU A 103 -9.88 2.66 4.28
CA LEU A 103 -10.54 1.99 5.42
C LEU A 103 -10.58 2.89 6.65
N ILE A 104 -9.48 3.59 6.96
CA ILE A 104 -9.44 4.54 8.08
C ILE A 104 -10.48 5.63 7.87
N ALA A 105 -10.55 6.22 6.68
CA ALA A 105 -11.55 7.23 6.36
C ALA A 105 -13.00 6.70 6.49
N VAL A 106 -13.25 5.47 6.04
CA VAL A 106 -14.54 4.79 6.17
C VAL A 106 -14.90 4.55 7.64
N VAL A 107 -13.96 4.07 8.46
CA VAL A 107 -14.19 3.87 9.90
C VAL A 107 -14.52 5.19 10.57
N LEU A 108 -13.79 6.28 10.27
CA LEU A 108 -14.07 7.61 10.80
C LEU A 108 -15.44 8.17 10.39
N SER A 109 -16.02 7.69 9.29
CA SER A 109 -17.35 8.09 8.82
C SER A 109 -18.52 7.45 9.60
N LEU A 110 -18.26 6.38 10.37
CA LEU A 110 -19.28 5.60 11.09
C LEU A 110 -20.20 6.39 12.03
N PRO A 111 -19.73 7.42 12.78
CA PRO A 111 -20.59 8.24 13.63
C PRO A 111 -21.63 9.04 12.84
N ALA A 112 -21.29 9.48 11.63
CA ALA A 112 -22.22 10.20 10.77
C ALA A 112 -23.25 9.27 10.09
N LEU A 113 -22.95 7.97 10.02
CA LEU A 113 -23.82 6.94 9.44
C LEU A 113 -24.81 6.34 10.47
N LYS A 114 -24.47 6.35 11.77
CA LYS A 114 -25.31 5.82 12.85
C LYS A 114 -26.03 6.94 13.60
N ARG A 115 -27.37 6.95 13.54
CA ARG A 115 -28.22 7.94 14.21
C ARG A 115 -28.30 7.76 15.74
N ASP A 116 -27.98 6.58 16.25
CA ASP A 116 -28.29 6.20 17.65
C ASP A 116 -27.15 6.49 18.64
N GLY A 117 -26.19 7.35 18.29
CA GLY A 117 -25.08 7.76 19.17
C GLY A 117 -23.98 6.70 19.42
N GLY A 118 -24.18 5.46 18.99
CA GLY A 118 -23.23 4.35 19.16
C GLY A 118 -22.02 4.32 18.20
N GLY A 119 -21.92 5.27 17.26
CA GLY A 119 -20.88 5.26 16.24
C GLY A 119 -19.46 5.49 16.78
N GLY A 120 -19.30 6.28 17.85
CA GLY A 120 -17.98 6.61 18.41
C GLY A 120 -17.24 5.40 18.99
N LYS A 121 -17.94 4.48 19.67
CA LYS A 121 -17.32 3.23 20.16
C LYS A 121 -16.83 2.34 19.03
N LEU A 122 -17.57 2.31 17.91
CA LEU A 122 -17.19 1.57 16.71
C LEU A 122 -15.95 2.15 16.04
N VAL A 123 -15.79 3.48 16.04
CA VAL A 123 -14.58 4.14 15.54
C VAL A 123 -13.37 3.71 16.35
N TRP A 124 -13.42 3.83 17.67
CA TRP A 124 -12.28 3.45 18.52
C TRP A 124 -11.94 1.97 18.40
N GLY A 125 -12.94 1.08 18.39
CA GLY A 125 -12.72 -0.34 18.15
C GLY A 125 -12.11 -0.62 16.77
N GLY A 126 -12.59 0.07 15.73
CA GLY A 126 -12.05 -0.04 14.39
C GLY A 126 -10.62 0.46 14.26
N LEU A 127 -10.30 1.63 14.83
CA LEU A 127 -8.95 2.19 14.83
C LEU A 127 -7.98 1.30 15.63
N ALA A 128 -8.42 0.76 16.78
CA ALA A 128 -7.64 -0.19 17.54
C ALA A 128 -7.37 -1.48 16.73
N ALA A 129 -8.38 -2.02 16.05
CA ALA A 129 -8.21 -3.18 15.18
C ALA A 129 -7.24 -2.91 14.02
N ILE A 130 -7.33 -1.73 13.39
CA ILE A 130 -6.40 -1.29 12.35
C ILE A 130 -4.98 -1.16 12.91
N ALA A 131 -4.81 -0.55 14.08
CA ALA A 131 -3.50 -0.39 14.71
C ALA A 131 -2.86 -1.74 15.04
N VAL A 132 -3.63 -2.67 15.61
CA VAL A 132 -3.19 -4.05 15.88
C VAL A 132 -2.83 -4.76 14.57
N PHE A 133 -3.68 -4.64 13.54
CA PHE A 133 -3.40 -5.22 12.23
C PHE A 133 -2.09 -4.68 11.64
N CYS A 134 -1.88 -3.36 11.64
CA CYS A 134 -0.65 -2.72 11.15
C CYS A 134 0.59 -3.17 11.94
N LEU A 135 0.48 -3.25 13.26
CA LEU A 135 1.59 -3.69 14.12
C LEU A 135 1.95 -5.15 13.84
N VAL A 136 0.96 -6.05 13.88
CA VAL A 136 1.17 -7.49 13.68
C VAL A 136 1.69 -7.77 12.27
N SER A 137 1.01 -7.24 11.24
CA SER A 137 1.44 -7.43 9.85
C SER A 137 2.81 -6.80 9.59
N GLY A 138 3.09 -5.61 10.12
CA GLY A 138 4.38 -4.95 10.02
C GLY A 138 5.52 -5.77 10.62
N VAL A 139 5.33 -6.32 11.83
CA VAL A 139 6.33 -7.18 12.47
C VAL A 139 6.53 -8.48 11.69
N VAL A 140 5.45 -9.16 11.29
CA VAL A 140 5.52 -10.43 10.53
C VAL A 140 6.25 -10.23 9.19
N VAL A 141 5.87 -9.21 8.44
CA VAL A 141 6.50 -8.89 7.14
C VAL A 141 7.94 -8.45 7.34
N ALA A 142 8.25 -7.60 8.32
CA ALA A 142 9.63 -7.18 8.60
C ALA A 142 10.53 -8.37 8.96
N GLN A 143 10.04 -9.32 9.75
CA GLN A 143 10.79 -10.54 10.07
C GLN A 143 10.99 -11.45 8.87
N ALA A 144 9.96 -11.62 8.03
CA ALA A 144 10.04 -12.42 6.82
C ALA A 144 11.00 -11.83 5.77
N ASN A 145 11.15 -10.50 5.73
CA ASN A 145 11.98 -9.78 4.75
C ASN A 145 13.32 -9.29 5.33
N LYS A 146 13.81 -9.86 6.45
CA LYS A 146 15.16 -9.56 6.94
C LYS A 146 16.19 -9.88 5.86
N ALA A 147 17.11 -8.95 5.61
CA ALA A 147 18.19 -9.14 4.65
C ALA A 147 18.98 -10.40 5.02
N ARG A 148 18.89 -11.43 4.17
CA ARG A 148 19.70 -12.63 4.28
C ARG A 148 20.89 -12.48 3.35
N VAL A 149 22.05 -12.92 3.79
CA VAL A 149 23.20 -13.11 2.91
C VAL A 149 22.86 -14.30 2.01
N MET A 150 22.32 -14.01 0.83
CA MET A 150 21.84 -15.03 -0.13
C MET A 150 23.00 -15.80 -0.78
N SER A 151 24.23 -15.29 -0.67
CA SER A 151 25.47 -15.98 -1.04
C SER A 151 26.63 -15.38 -0.27
N PRO A 152 27.58 -16.20 0.24
CA PRO A 152 28.86 -15.68 0.68
C PRO A 152 29.48 -14.91 -0.48
N VAL A 153 29.85 -13.65 -0.26
CA VAL A 153 30.70 -12.94 -1.21
C VAL A 153 31.96 -13.78 -1.44
N PRO A 154 32.43 -13.95 -2.69
CA PRO A 154 33.67 -14.66 -2.96
C PRO A 154 34.76 -14.16 -2.02
N SER A 155 35.50 -15.09 -1.42
CA SER A 155 36.64 -14.73 -0.57
C SER A 155 37.53 -13.76 -1.34
N ALA A 156 38.01 -12.69 -0.68
CA ALA A 156 38.84 -11.64 -1.29
C ALA A 156 40.23 -12.13 -1.80
N GLY A 157 40.38 -13.43 -2.06
CA GLY A 157 41.65 -14.12 -2.27
C GLY A 157 41.78 -14.91 -3.56
N ASN A 158 40.85 -14.84 -4.52
CA ASN A 158 41.08 -15.43 -5.85
C ASN A 158 40.50 -14.53 -6.94
N GLY A 159 41.41 -13.94 -7.73
CA GLY A 159 41.21 -13.27 -9.02
C GLY A 159 39.81 -12.75 -9.26
N GLY A 160 39.60 -11.45 -8.96
CA GLY A 160 38.40 -10.75 -9.37
C GLY A 160 38.08 -11.11 -10.82
N VAL A 161 36.84 -11.52 -11.07
CA VAL A 161 36.31 -11.53 -12.43
C VAL A 161 36.50 -10.10 -12.91
N GLY A 162 37.55 -9.87 -13.69
CA GLY A 162 37.91 -8.54 -14.16
C GLY A 162 36.67 -7.94 -14.81
N ASP A 163 36.34 -6.71 -14.46
CA ASP A 163 35.20 -6.02 -15.04
C ASP A 163 35.29 -6.10 -16.57
N PRO A 164 34.39 -6.84 -17.25
CA PRO A 164 34.44 -6.99 -18.70
C PRO A 164 33.99 -5.71 -19.42
N ALA A 165 33.51 -4.70 -18.69
CA ALA A 165 33.11 -3.43 -19.26
C ALA A 165 34.28 -2.72 -19.94
N VAL A 166 34.00 -2.17 -21.12
CA VAL A 166 34.98 -1.42 -21.93
C VAL A 166 35.29 -0.08 -21.25
N LEU A 167 34.25 0.58 -20.72
CA LEU A 167 34.38 1.80 -19.92
C LEU A 167 34.51 1.43 -18.45
N LYS A 168 35.70 1.66 -17.88
CA LYS A 168 36.01 1.33 -16.49
C LYS A 168 35.84 2.54 -15.58
N VAL A 169 35.36 2.28 -14.37
CA VAL A 169 35.32 3.27 -13.29
C VAL A 169 36.75 3.59 -12.86
N GLY A 170 37.04 4.86 -12.64
CA GLY A 170 38.31 5.36 -12.13
C GLY A 170 38.09 6.60 -11.28
N ALA A 171 38.63 7.73 -11.73
CA ALA A 171 38.25 9.05 -11.20
C ALA A 171 36.84 9.47 -11.66
N ASP A 172 36.43 9.07 -12.86
CA ASP A 172 35.13 9.37 -13.44
C ASP A 172 34.10 8.25 -13.23
N TRP A 173 32.82 8.60 -13.41
CA TRP A 173 31.67 7.69 -13.29
C TRP A 173 30.88 7.62 -14.61
N PRO A 174 31.36 6.86 -15.61
CA PRO A 174 30.85 6.95 -16.98
C PRO A 174 29.46 6.33 -17.19
N ALA A 175 29.02 5.39 -16.34
CA ALA A 175 27.70 4.77 -16.42
C ALA A 175 26.98 4.80 -15.08
N TRP A 176 25.64 4.64 -15.05
CA TRP A 176 24.85 4.65 -13.81
C TRP A 176 25.38 3.67 -12.75
N GLY A 177 25.75 2.45 -13.17
CA GLY A 177 26.35 1.44 -12.29
C GLY A 177 27.87 1.55 -12.13
N GLY A 178 28.46 2.68 -12.52
CA GLY A 178 29.90 2.90 -12.62
C GLY A 178 30.41 2.51 -13.99
N SER A 179 30.28 1.24 -14.34
CA SER A 179 30.60 0.66 -15.65
C SER A 179 29.40 -0.13 -16.18
N ASP A 180 29.51 -0.69 -17.39
CA ASP A 180 28.45 -1.50 -18.01
C ASP A 180 28.19 -2.82 -17.26
N SER A 181 29.12 -3.29 -16.43
CA SER A 181 28.89 -4.43 -15.53
C SER A 181 28.11 -4.06 -14.26
N ALA A 182 27.80 -2.76 -14.09
CA ALA A 182 26.99 -2.20 -13.04
C ALA A 182 27.36 -2.63 -11.60
N GLN A 183 28.66 -2.85 -11.35
CA GLN A 183 29.15 -3.29 -10.04
C GLN A 183 28.98 -2.27 -8.93
N ARG A 184 28.76 -0.98 -9.26
CA ARG A 184 28.65 0.13 -8.31
C ARG A 184 29.84 0.19 -7.33
N TYR A 185 31.01 -0.22 -7.81
CA TYR A 185 32.26 -0.26 -7.07
C TYR A 185 33.19 0.83 -7.59
N SER A 186 33.78 1.62 -6.68
CA SER A 186 34.82 2.59 -7.02
C SER A 186 36.19 2.04 -6.62
N PRO A 187 37.22 2.13 -7.50
CA PRO A 187 38.59 1.76 -7.13
C PRO A 187 39.29 2.83 -6.29
N LEU A 188 38.67 3.99 -6.05
CA LEU A 188 39.25 5.08 -5.27
C LEU A 188 39.39 4.66 -3.80
N SER A 189 40.60 4.74 -3.27
CA SER A 189 40.96 4.32 -1.90
C SER A 189 41.36 5.49 -0.98
N GLN A 190 41.12 6.74 -1.43
CA GLN A 190 41.40 7.93 -0.63
C GLN A 190 40.65 7.91 0.71
N ILE A 191 39.41 7.41 0.71
CA ILE A 191 38.65 7.11 1.93
C ILE A 191 38.71 5.60 2.15
N ASN A 192 39.15 5.19 3.34
CA ASN A 192 39.29 3.80 3.74
C ASN A 192 38.88 3.62 5.21
N LYS A 193 38.95 2.38 5.71
CA LYS A 193 38.51 2.03 7.07
C LYS A 193 39.28 2.76 8.17
N ASP A 194 40.49 3.21 7.88
CA ASP A 194 41.37 3.85 8.87
C ASP A 194 41.13 5.35 8.99
N ASN A 195 40.54 5.98 7.95
CA ASN A 195 40.32 7.43 7.92
C ASN A 195 38.86 7.88 7.83
N VAL A 196 37.92 6.94 7.64
CA VAL A 196 36.49 7.24 7.73
C VAL A 196 36.10 7.44 9.20
N LYS A 197 35.68 8.64 9.57
CA LYS A 197 35.13 8.94 10.90
C LYS A 197 33.61 8.81 10.84
N GLY A 198 33.04 7.99 11.73
CA GLY A 198 31.60 7.82 11.89
C GLY A 198 30.94 8.99 12.60
#